data_AF-A0A7R9CW70-F1
#
_entry.id   AF-A0A7R9CW70-F1
#
_cell.length_a   1.000
_cell.length_b   1.000
_cell.length_c   1.000
_cell.angle_alpha   90.00
_cell.angle_beta   90.00
_cell.angle_gamma   90.00
#
_symmetry.space_group_name_H-M   'P 1'
#
loop_
_entity.id
_entity.type
_entity.pdbx_description
1 polymer ?
#
loop_
_entity_poly.entity_id
_entity_poly.type
_entity_poly.pdbx_seq_one_letter_code
_entity_poly.pdbx_strand_id
1 'polypeptide(L)'
;MLALKGLIKFLQKLLFLFHGNTDIERGFFVIKELLIENLEDANVTQRRQILRLILESEPTAEDVDLNRMSKMTENFSGSDLRELCRNASVYRVRDYMRVSNAKNSVSAVAPVRTVTARFTVRPEGDIISTDTLSDDDEFHDALRPITMEDLVISVNKMKESKVRTGSLFMTPLDMD
;
A
#
# COMPACT_ATOMS: atom_id res chain seq x y z
N MET A 1 -23.59 15.10 -10.20
CA MET A 1 -24.02 14.96 -11.62
C MET A 1 -23.62 13.64 -12.29
N LEU A 2 -22.43 13.06 -12.02
CA LEU A 2 -21.99 11.81 -12.67
C LEU A 2 -22.88 10.58 -12.34
N ALA A 3 -23.26 10.40 -11.08
CA ALA A 3 -24.12 9.29 -10.66
C ALA A 3 -25.51 9.31 -11.33
N LEU A 4 -26.10 10.49 -11.51
CA LEU A 4 -27.41 10.65 -12.14
C LEU A 4 -27.35 10.32 -13.65
N LYS A 5 -26.26 10.70 -14.33
CA LYS A 5 -26.03 10.35 -15.73
C LYS A 5 -25.84 8.84 -15.93
N GLY A 6 -25.19 8.16 -14.98
CA GLY A 6 -25.07 6.70 -14.97
C GLY A 6 -26.42 6.01 -14.79
N LEU A 7 -27.22 6.48 -13.84
CA LEU A 7 -28.56 5.93 -13.55
C LEU A 7 -29.52 6.09 -14.74
N ILE A 8 -29.48 7.23 -15.43
CA ILE A 8 -30.32 7.47 -16.62
C ILE A 8 -29.93 6.53 -17.78
N LYS A 9 -28.63 6.35 -18.03
CA LYS A 9 -28.14 5.39 -19.05
C LYS A 9 -28.52 3.96 -18.72
N PHE A 10 -28.43 3.59 -17.43
CA PHE A 10 -28.84 2.27 -16.94
C PHE A 10 -30.34 2.04 -17.16
N LEU A 11 -31.18 3.00 -16.77
CA LEU A 11 -32.64 2.91 -16.93
C LEU A 11 -33.07 2.89 -18.41
N GLN A 12 -32.41 3.67 -19.29
CA GLN A 12 -32.65 3.60 -20.74
C GLN A 12 -32.30 2.23 -21.33
N LYS A 13 -31.20 1.61 -20.88
CA LYS A 13 -30.78 0.29 -21.35
C LYS A 13 -31.66 -0.84 -20.81
N LEU A 14 -32.13 -0.71 -19.57
CA LEU A 14 -33.14 -1.59 -18.98
C LEU A 14 -34.45 -1.55 -19.77
N LEU A 15 -34.94 -0.34 -20.09
CA LEU A 15 -36.17 -0.15 -20.86
C LEU A 15 -36.10 -0.77 -22.27
N PHE A 16 -34.92 -0.71 -22.92
CA PHE A 16 -34.68 -1.31 -24.23
C PHE A 16 -34.73 -2.85 -24.21
N LEU A 17 -34.28 -3.48 -23.11
CA LEU A 17 -34.32 -4.94 -22.95
C LEU A 17 -35.74 -5.49 -22.77
N PHE A 18 -36.62 -4.74 -22.10
CA PHE A 18 -38.00 -5.15 -21.85
C PHE A 18 -38.95 -4.93 -23.05
N HIS A 19 -38.57 -4.12 -24.04
CA HIS A 19 -39.47 -3.79 -25.16
C HIS A 19 -39.52 -4.84 -26.29
N GLY A 20 -38.77 -5.95 -26.20
CA GLY A 20 -38.72 -6.90 -27.33
C GLY A 20 -38.30 -8.34 -27.07
N ASN A 21 -38.03 -8.77 -25.84
CA ASN A 21 -37.61 -10.16 -25.60
C ASN A 21 -38.50 -10.83 -24.55
N THR A 22 -39.32 -11.78 -24.99
CA THR A 22 -40.05 -12.75 -24.16
C THR A 22 -39.13 -13.83 -23.56
N ASP A 23 -37.82 -13.63 -23.63
CA ASP A 23 -36.80 -14.57 -23.19
C ASP A 23 -36.25 -14.12 -21.83
N ILE A 24 -36.99 -14.49 -20.78
CA ILE A 24 -36.73 -14.12 -19.38
C ILE A 24 -35.33 -14.59 -18.94
N GLU A 25 -34.79 -15.67 -19.53
CA GLU A 25 -33.44 -16.16 -19.20
C GLU A 25 -32.34 -15.27 -19.77
N ARG A 26 -32.48 -14.77 -21.01
CA ARG A 26 -31.57 -13.75 -21.56
C ARG A 26 -31.72 -12.42 -20.82
N GLY A 27 -32.93 -12.05 -20.43
CA GLY A 27 -33.18 -10.90 -19.57
C GLY A 27 -32.46 -11.01 -18.23
N PHE A 28 -32.53 -12.18 -17.59
CA PHE A 28 -31.81 -12.47 -16.35
C PHE A 28 -30.29 -12.43 -16.56
N PHE A 29 -29.76 -12.98 -17.66
CA PHE A 29 -28.34 -12.94 -17.99
C PHE A 29 -27.83 -11.50 -18.19
N VAL A 30 -28.53 -10.69 -19.00
CA VAL A 30 -28.13 -9.30 -19.26
C VAL A 30 -28.34 -8.41 -18.04
N ILE A 31 -29.37 -8.65 -17.22
CA ILE A 31 -29.52 -7.96 -15.93
C ILE A 31 -28.39 -8.36 -14.98
N LYS A 32 -27.99 -9.64 -14.94
CA LYS A 32 -26.82 -10.10 -14.19
C LYS A 32 -25.56 -9.38 -14.67
N GLU A 33 -25.35 -9.29 -15.98
CA GLU A 33 -24.19 -8.64 -16.61
C GLU A 33 -24.17 -7.12 -16.34
N LEU A 34 -25.31 -6.42 -16.45
CA LEU A 34 -25.46 -4.99 -16.15
C LEU A 34 -25.40 -4.65 -14.65
N LEU A 35 -25.86 -5.54 -13.75
CA LEU A 35 -25.70 -5.38 -12.31
C LEU A 35 -24.26 -5.65 -11.88
N ILE A 36 -23.62 -6.68 -12.45
CA ILE A 36 -22.22 -7.03 -12.17
C ILE A 36 -21.31 -5.87 -12.61
N GLU A 37 -21.47 -5.32 -13.82
CA GLU A 37 -20.67 -4.16 -14.28
C GLU A 37 -20.80 -2.94 -13.35
N ASN A 38 -21.95 -2.70 -12.71
CA ASN A 38 -22.11 -1.60 -11.75
C ASN A 38 -21.62 -1.91 -10.33
N LEU A 39 -21.53 -3.18 -9.94
CA LEU A 39 -21.10 -3.60 -8.60
C LEU A 39 -19.58 -3.81 -8.52
N GLU A 40 -18.95 -4.25 -9.61
CA GLU A 40 -17.52 -4.53 -9.68
C GLU A 40 -16.70 -3.23 -9.57
N ASP A 41 -17.17 -2.16 -10.20
CA ASP A 41 -16.59 -0.81 -10.12
C ASP A 41 -16.65 -0.18 -8.72
N ALA A 42 -17.68 -0.52 -7.94
CA ALA A 42 -17.85 -0.02 -6.58
C ALA A 42 -16.80 -0.62 -5.64
N ASN A 43 -16.52 -1.91 -5.76
CA ASN A 43 -15.57 -2.60 -4.88
C ASN A 43 -14.11 -2.17 -5.18
N VAL A 44 -13.75 -2.05 -6.46
CA VAL A 44 -12.43 -1.51 -6.87
C VAL A 44 -12.23 -0.09 -6.32
N THR A 45 -13.25 0.75 -6.41
CA THR A 45 -13.20 2.13 -5.87
C THR A 45 -13.02 2.15 -4.35
N GLN A 46 -13.73 1.29 -3.62
CA GLN A 46 -13.60 1.17 -2.16
C GLN A 46 -12.19 0.71 -1.75
N ARG A 47 -11.65 -0.34 -2.40
CA ARG A 47 -10.29 -0.81 -2.12
C ARG A 47 -9.25 0.27 -2.39
N ARG A 48 -9.39 1.03 -3.48
CA ARG A 48 -8.54 2.18 -3.79
C ARG A 48 -8.58 3.25 -2.70
N GLN A 49 -9.76 3.57 -2.17
CA GLN A 49 -9.90 4.53 -1.08
C GLN A 49 -9.24 4.04 0.21
N ILE A 50 -9.40 2.76 0.55
CA ILE A 50 -8.75 2.16 1.72
C ILE A 50 -7.23 2.21 1.56
N LEU A 51 -6.70 1.79 0.40
CA LEU A 51 -5.27 1.84 0.12
C LEU A 51 -4.73 3.27 0.20
N ARG A 52 -5.45 4.25 -0.36
CA ARG A 52 -5.09 5.67 -0.27
C ARG A 52 -5.00 6.13 1.19
N LEU A 53 -6.02 5.82 2.00
CA LEU A 53 -6.06 6.23 3.41
C LEU A 53 -4.93 5.60 4.22
N ILE A 54 -4.56 4.34 3.94
CA ILE A 54 -3.47 3.66 4.64
C ILE A 54 -2.11 4.25 4.22
N LEU A 55 -1.93 4.53 2.93
CA LEU A 55 -0.67 5.00 2.36
C LEU A 55 -0.45 6.51 2.54
N GLU A 56 -1.48 7.28 2.89
CA GLU A 56 -1.38 8.71 3.18
C GLU A 56 -0.47 9.02 4.39
N SER A 57 -0.34 8.08 5.34
CA SER A 57 0.57 8.20 6.48
C SER A 57 1.99 7.69 6.20
N GLU A 58 2.31 7.24 4.99
CA GLU A 58 3.58 6.61 4.64
C GLU A 58 4.26 7.34 3.48
N PRO A 59 5.60 7.45 3.47
CA PRO A 59 6.31 7.97 2.30
C PRO A 59 6.13 7.00 1.13
N THR A 60 5.48 7.45 0.05
CA THR A 60 5.22 6.68 -1.18
C THR A 60 5.97 7.29 -2.36
N ALA A 61 6.40 6.44 -3.29
CA ALA A 61 7.08 6.85 -4.51
C ALA A 61 6.06 7.20 -5.59
N GLU A 62 6.47 8.00 -6.57
CA GLU A 62 5.61 8.50 -7.64
C GLU A 62 5.11 7.39 -8.59
N ASP A 63 5.77 6.23 -8.59
CA ASP A 63 5.43 5.06 -9.41
C ASP A 63 4.23 4.26 -8.87
N VAL A 64 3.73 4.60 -7.68
CA VAL A 64 2.61 3.90 -7.04
C VAL A 64 1.29 4.19 -7.73
N ASP A 65 0.75 3.19 -8.42
CA ASP A 65 -0.59 3.25 -9.02
C ASP A 65 -1.64 2.52 -8.15
N LEU A 66 -2.41 3.29 -7.40
CA LEU A 66 -3.50 2.78 -6.56
C LEU A 66 -4.65 2.15 -7.37
N ASN A 67 -4.86 2.55 -8.63
CA ASN A 67 -5.88 1.90 -9.47
C ASN A 67 -5.43 0.48 -9.83
N ARG A 68 -4.18 0.31 -10.25
CA ARG A 68 -3.61 -1.02 -10.49
C ARG A 68 -3.66 -1.89 -9.23
N MET A 69 -3.24 -1.34 -8.09
CA MET A 69 -3.31 -2.07 -6.81
C MET A 69 -4.73 -2.53 -6.47
N SER A 70 -5.72 -1.64 -6.62
CA SER A 70 -7.12 -1.97 -6.31
C SER A 70 -7.71 -3.10 -7.17
N LYS A 71 -7.21 -3.29 -8.39
CA LYS A 71 -7.55 -4.42 -9.27
C LYS A 71 -6.81 -5.69 -8.86
N MET A 72 -5.53 -5.59 -8.53
CA MET A 72 -4.70 -6.74 -8.13
C MET A 72 -5.14 -7.35 -6.79
N THR A 73 -5.74 -6.56 -5.90
CA THR A 73 -6.22 -7.00 -4.58
C THR A 73 -7.70 -7.40 -4.60
N GLU A 74 -8.15 -8.02 -5.69
CA GLU A 74 -9.48 -8.63 -5.72
C GLU A 74 -9.59 -9.68 -4.61
N ASN A 75 -10.75 -9.75 -3.95
CA ASN A 75 -11.04 -10.65 -2.83
C ASN A 75 -10.20 -10.40 -1.55
N PHE A 76 -9.49 -9.27 -1.47
CA PHE A 76 -8.83 -8.86 -0.22
C PHE A 76 -9.84 -8.12 0.67
N SER A 77 -9.87 -8.52 1.95
CA SER A 77 -10.60 -7.78 2.98
C SER A 77 -9.87 -6.49 3.37
N GLY A 78 -10.54 -5.60 4.09
CA GLY A 78 -9.91 -4.37 4.61
C GLY A 78 -8.69 -4.62 5.51
N SER A 79 -8.68 -5.74 6.25
CA SER A 79 -7.50 -6.16 7.02
C SER A 79 -6.37 -6.69 6.14
N ASP A 80 -6.69 -7.41 5.06
CA ASP A 80 -5.68 -7.86 4.11
C ASP A 80 -4.98 -6.66 3.43
N LEU A 81 -5.73 -5.62 3.06
CA LEU A 81 -5.14 -4.39 2.50
C LEU A 81 -4.19 -3.69 3.47
N ARG A 82 -4.54 -3.69 4.76
CA ARG A 82 -3.71 -3.08 5.82
C ARG A 82 -2.42 -3.87 6.04
N GLU A 83 -2.53 -5.20 6.08
CA GLU A 83 -1.37 -6.09 6.21
C GLU A 83 -0.48 -6.06 4.96
N LEU A 84 -1.07 -5.88 3.76
CA LEU A 84 -0.34 -5.69 2.52
C LEU A 84 0.59 -4.47 2.59
N CYS A 85 0.06 -3.31 3.00
CA CYS A 85 0.86 -2.09 3.13
C CYS A 85 1.95 -2.23 4.19
N ARG A 86 1.63 -2.90 5.31
CA ARG A 86 2.60 -3.20 6.37
C ARG A 86 3.74 -4.08 5.86
N ASN A 87 3.43 -5.13 5.11
CA ASN A 87 4.42 -6.01 4.48
C ASN A 87 5.28 -5.26 3.47
N ALA A 88 4.70 -4.34 2.71
CA ALA A 88 5.43 -3.47 1.78
C ALA A 88 6.43 -2.56 2.51
N SER A 89 6.04 -2.01 3.67
CA SER A 89 6.95 -1.22 4.52
C SER A 89 8.15 -2.04 5.03
N VAL A 90 7.95 -3.33 5.34
CA VAL A 90 9.05 -4.21 5.78
C VAL A 90 10.13 -4.39 4.69
N TYR A 91 9.80 -4.32 3.39
CA TYR A 91 10.80 -4.48 2.33
C TYR A 91 11.85 -3.36 2.35
N ARG A 92 11.49 -2.12 2.65
CA ARG A 92 12.50 -1.04 2.78
C ARG A 92 13.39 -1.23 3.96
N VAL A 93 12.82 -1.69 5.07
CA VAL A 93 13.59 -1.95 6.28
C VAL A 93 14.65 -2.99 5.96
N ARG A 94 14.29 -4.05 5.23
CA ARG A 94 15.25 -5.05 4.75
C ARG A 94 16.32 -4.47 3.83
N ASP A 95 15.94 -3.60 2.89
CA ASP A 95 16.89 -2.96 1.98
C ASP A 95 17.85 -2.02 2.72
N TYR A 96 17.34 -1.23 3.65
CA TYR A 96 18.14 -0.37 4.52
C TYR A 96 19.17 -1.18 5.30
N MET A 97 18.75 -2.30 5.91
CA MET A 97 19.64 -3.19 6.65
C MET A 97 20.71 -3.85 5.76
N ARG A 98 20.37 -4.19 4.50
CA ARG A 98 21.35 -4.73 3.55
C ARG A 98 22.40 -3.69 3.18
N VAL A 99 21.97 -2.46 2.90
CA VAL A 99 22.86 -1.35 2.54
C VAL A 99 23.73 -0.94 3.72
N SER A 100 23.19 -0.87 4.94
CA SER A 100 23.96 -0.51 6.14
C SER A 100 25.03 -1.56 6.47
N ASN A 101 24.68 -2.85 6.38
CA ASN A 101 25.64 -3.93 6.57
C ASN A 101 26.75 -3.93 5.52
N ALA A 102 26.40 -3.66 4.25
CA ALA A 102 27.40 -3.52 3.18
C ALA A 102 28.36 -2.36 3.46
N LYS A 103 27.85 -1.18 3.85
CA LYS A 103 28.66 0.00 4.22
C LYS A 103 29.62 -0.30 5.39
N ASN A 104 29.17 -1.06 6.39
CA ASN A 104 30.02 -1.43 7.52
C ASN A 104 31.14 -2.42 7.15
N SER A 105 30.94 -3.25 6.12
CA SER A 105 31.96 -4.21 5.67
C SER A 105 33.10 -3.58 4.86
N VAL A 106 32.92 -2.36 4.34
CA VAL A 106 33.95 -1.62 3.58
C VAL A 106 34.74 -0.62 4.43
N SER A 107 34.34 -0.39 5.69
CA SER A 107 35.10 0.42 6.66
C SER A 107 35.93 -0.47 7.58
N ALA A 108 36.85 -1.25 7.01
CA ALA A 108 38.00 -1.72 7.77
C ALA A 108 38.99 -0.54 7.90
N VAL A 109 39.16 -0.11 9.16
CA VAL A 109 40.16 0.84 9.71
C VAL A 109 39.83 2.34 9.59
N ALA A 110 38.98 2.81 10.51
CA ALA A 110 39.18 4.13 11.14
C ALA A 110 39.43 3.90 12.64
N PRO A 111 40.42 4.55 13.28
CA PRO A 111 40.76 4.27 14.66
C PRO A 111 39.62 4.71 15.57
N VAL A 112 39.25 3.83 16.49
CA VAL A 112 38.35 4.10 17.61
C VAL A 112 38.86 5.33 18.36
N ARG A 113 38.19 6.48 18.20
CA ARG A 113 38.42 7.63 19.07
C ARG A 113 37.67 7.35 20.36
N THR A 114 38.41 6.90 21.38
CA THR A 114 37.92 6.84 22.75
C THR A 114 37.42 8.23 23.15
N VAL A 115 36.11 8.40 23.30
CA VAL A 115 35.55 9.61 23.89
C VAL A 115 35.76 9.51 25.40
N THR A 116 36.90 10.02 25.88
CA THR A 116 37.03 10.34 27.31
C THR A 116 36.22 11.60 27.57
N ALA A 117 35.04 11.46 28.17
CA ALA A 117 34.31 12.60 28.70
C ALA A 117 35.22 13.36 29.68
N ARG A 118 35.65 14.57 29.34
CA ARG A 118 36.33 15.47 30.26
C ARG A 118 35.26 16.31 30.96
N PHE A 119 34.95 15.97 32.20
CA PHE A 119 34.15 16.82 33.06
C PHE A 119 35.08 17.85 33.72
N THR A 120 35.04 19.11 33.27
CA THR A 120 35.75 20.20 33.94
C THR A 120 34.80 20.92 34.88
N VAL A 121 35.01 20.76 36.20
CA VAL A 121 34.32 21.54 37.24
C VAL A 121 35.10 22.82 37.48
N ARG A 122 34.45 23.98 37.36
CA ARG A 122 34.97 25.26 37.89
C ARG A 122 34.31 25.57 39.24
N PRO A 123 35.01 26.27 40.16
CA PRO A 123 34.67 26.29 41.58
C PRO A 123 33.62 27.36 41.95
N GLU A 124 32.75 27.77 41.03
CA GLU A 124 31.69 28.73 41.31
C GLU A 124 30.36 28.23 40.75
N GLY A 125 29.66 27.44 41.57
CA GLY A 125 28.21 27.55 41.83
C GLY A 125 27.17 27.32 40.74
N ASP A 126 27.49 27.46 39.46
CA ASP A 126 26.48 27.48 38.39
C ASP A 126 26.63 26.28 37.45
N ILE A 127 25.52 25.54 37.30
CA ILE A 127 25.39 24.42 36.37
C ILE A 127 25.25 25.01 34.98
N ILE A 128 26.27 24.85 34.14
CA ILE A 128 26.16 25.17 32.72
C ILE A 128 25.36 24.04 32.06
N SER A 129 24.05 24.24 31.94
CA SER A 129 23.22 23.56 30.94
C SER A 129 23.51 24.20 29.58
N THR A 130 24.54 23.73 28.89
CA THR A 130 24.69 23.98 27.46
C THR A 130 25.25 22.73 26.80
N ASP A 131 24.37 21.77 26.56
CA ASP A 131 24.31 21.17 25.24
C ASP A 131 22.97 21.62 24.67
N THR A 132 22.93 22.83 24.12
CA THR A 132 21.91 23.17 23.13
C THR A 132 22.29 22.37 21.89
N LEU A 133 21.94 21.09 21.89
CA LEU A 133 21.64 20.44 20.62
C LEU A 133 20.51 21.29 20.05
N SER A 134 20.79 21.94 18.93
CA SER A 134 19.73 22.43 18.07
C SER A 134 18.92 21.19 17.69
N ASP A 135 17.85 20.89 18.45
CA ASP A 135 16.86 19.85 18.14
C ASP A 135 15.99 20.29 16.94
N ASP A 136 16.63 20.85 15.91
CA ASP A 136 16.18 20.75 14.53
C ASP A 136 16.72 19.41 13.97
N ASP A 137 16.71 18.34 14.78
CA ASP A 137 16.82 16.98 14.29
C ASP A 137 15.55 16.70 13.49
N GLU A 138 15.58 17.16 12.25
CA GLU A 138 14.71 16.77 11.17
C GLU A 138 14.88 15.24 10.97
N PHE A 139 14.16 14.45 11.77
CA PHE A 139 14.13 12.98 11.67
C PHE A 139 13.43 12.57 10.36
N HIS A 140 14.07 12.77 9.22
CA HIS A 140 13.50 12.44 7.92
C HIS A 140 14.40 11.47 7.12
N ASP A 141 13.80 10.34 6.72
CA ASP A 141 14.19 9.48 5.59
C ASP A 141 15.48 8.64 5.64
N ALA A 142 15.66 7.81 6.68
CA ALA A 142 16.57 6.67 6.55
C ALA A 142 16.05 5.60 5.57
N LEU A 143 14.73 5.50 5.40
CA LEU A 143 14.08 4.50 4.54
C LEU A 143 13.65 5.12 3.21
N ARG A 144 13.84 4.38 2.12
CA ARG A 144 13.31 4.78 0.80
C ARG A 144 11.76 4.78 0.78
N PRO A 145 11.09 5.56 -0.08
CA PRO A 145 9.62 5.63 -0.21
C PRO A 145 8.95 4.39 -0.87
N ILE A 146 7.66 4.12 -0.60
CA ILE A 146 6.82 2.92 -0.99
C ILE A 146 6.81 2.88 -2.48
N THR A 147 7.58 1.96 -3.04
CA THR A 147 7.61 1.73 -4.47
C THR A 147 6.46 0.81 -4.85
N MET A 148 6.07 0.87 -6.12
CA MET A 148 5.09 -0.06 -6.65
C MET A 148 5.58 -1.50 -6.54
N GLU A 149 6.89 -1.74 -6.67
CA GLU A 149 7.51 -3.06 -6.53
C GLU A 149 7.26 -3.67 -5.13
N ASP A 150 7.45 -2.90 -4.06
CA ASP A 150 7.19 -3.38 -2.69
C ASP A 150 5.75 -3.89 -2.50
N LEU A 151 4.80 -3.14 -3.04
CA LEU A 151 3.37 -3.43 -2.98
C LEU A 151 3.03 -4.66 -3.81
N VAL A 152 3.58 -4.78 -5.02
CA VAL A 152 3.38 -5.95 -5.89
C VAL A 152 3.96 -7.22 -5.28
N ILE A 153 5.19 -7.17 -4.74
CA ILE A 153 5.80 -8.32 -4.05
C ILE A 153 4.92 -8.73 -2.86
N SER A 154 4.41 -7.75 -2.10
CA SER A 154 3.51 -8.00 -0.98
C SER A 154 2.22 -8.72 -1.42
N VAL A 155 1.55 -8.23 -2.47
CA VAL A 155 0.33 -8.84 -3.03
C VAL A 155 0.58 -10.29 -3.42
N ASN A 156 1.61 -10.54 -4.22
CA ASN A 156 1.88 -11.89 -4.75
C ASN A 156 2.15 -12.87 -3.61
N LYS A 157 2.97 -12.48 -2.64
CA LYS A 157 3.24 -13.31 -1.46
C LYS A 157 1.98 -13.62 -0.64
N MET A 158 1.08 -12.63 -0.49
CA MET A 158 -0.18 -12.83 0.21
C MET A 158 -1.15 -13.72 -0.56
N LYS A 159 -1.25 -13.56 -1.88
CA LYS A 159 -2.07 -14.42 -2.76
C LYS A 159 -1.63 -15.87 -2.67
N GLU A 160 -0.33 -16.14 -2.83
CA GLU A 160 0.24 -17.47 -2.67
C GLU A 160 -0.09 -18.08 -1.29
N SER A 161 -0.04 -17.26 -0.24
CA SER A 161 -0.33 -17.71 1.14
C SER A 161 -1.80 -18.06 1.36
N LYS A 162 -2.72 -17.36 0.67
CA LYS A 162 -4.15 -17.65 0.71
C LYS A 162 -4.53 -18.86 -0.15
N VAL A 163 -3.83 -19.10 -1.27
CA VAL A 163 -4.01 -20.31 -2.07
C VAL A 163 -3.61 -21.55 -1.28
N ARG A 164 -2.44 -21.51 -0.63
CA ARG A 164 -1.94 -22.65 0.18
C ARG A 164 -2.85 -22.99 1.36
N THR A 165 -3.57 -22.01 1.91
CA THR A 165 -4.49 -22.21 3.04
C THR A 165 -5.95 -22.44 2.61
N GLY A 166 -6.24 -22.48 1.31
CA GLY A 166 -7.59 -22.68 0.77
C GLY A 166 -8.54 -21.48 0.95
N SER A 167 -8.00 -20.30 1.32
CA SER A 167 -8.78 -19.08 1.55
C SER A 167 -9.05 -18.30 0.26
N LEU A 168 -8.35 -18.59 -0.85
CA LEU A 168 -8.60 -18.04 -2.18
C LEU A 168 -8.53 -19.14 -3.23
N PHE A 169 -9.49 -19.14 -4.14
CA PHE A 169 -9.44 -19.92 -5.38
C PHE A 169 -8.95 -18.98 -6.49
N MET A 170 -7.72 -19.14 -6.94
CA MET A 170 -7.18 -18.40 -8.09
C MET A 170 -7.55 -19.13 -9.38
N THR A 171 -7.82 -18.39 -10.44
CA THR A 171 -8.00 -18.96 -11.77
C THR A 171 -6.64 -19.13 -12.45
N PRO A 172 -6.47 -20.06 -13.41
CA PRO A 172 -5.20 -20.26 -14.10
C PRO A 172 -4.64 -19.02 -14.80
N LEU A 173 -5.47 -18.00 -15.06
CA LEU A 173 -5.09 -16.73 -15.69
C LEU A 173 -4.37 -15.77 -14.73
N ASP A 174 -4.38 -16.05 -13.42
CA ASP A 174 -3.79 -15.19 -12.39
C ASP A 174 -2.30 -15.50 -12.10
N MET A 175 -1.71 -16.46 -12.83
CA MET A 175 -0.36 -17.01 -12.60
C MET A 175 0.73 -16.51 -13.56
N ASP A 176 0.38 -15.63 -14.51
CA ASP A 176 1.31 -15.09 -15.52
C ASP A 176 1.75 -13.64 -15.24
#